data_AF-A0A0D8JDW8-F1
#
_entry.id   AF-A0A0D8JDW8-F1
#
_cell.length_a   1.000
_cell.length_b   1.000
_cell.length_c   1.000
_cell.angle_alpha   90.00
_cell.angle_beta   90.00
_cell.angle_gamma   90.00
#
_symmetry.space_group_name_H-M   'P 1'
#
loop_
_entity.id
_entity.type
_entity.pdbx_description
1 polymer ?
#
loop_
_entity_poly.entity_id
_entity_poly.type
_entity_poly.pdbx_seq_one_letter_code
_entity_poly.pdbx_strand_id
1 'polypeptide(L)'
;MEELIAVGVVFFGAYHIIKLFSTHLLKRKLIKAEQYDRVGILEEPKVENDESNRYPSLKWGLVALMTGLGFIIIEVMGLFNRDMVRGRDAVLPLGILMVCISLGFLIYFFIMNGKAVKK
;
A
#
# COMPACT_ATOMS: atom_id res chain seq x y z
N MET A 1 22.95 -2.69 16.86
CA MET A 1 22.01 -2.00 17.77
C MET A 1 21.67 -0.61 17.24
N GLU A 2 22.67 0.21 16.88
CA GLU A 2 22.46 1.56 16.33
C GLU A 2 21.63 1.59 15.04
N GLU A 3 21.85 0.65 14.11
CA GLU A 3 21.09 0.60 12.85
C GLU A 3 19.59 0.33 13.04
N LEU A 4 19.22 -0.51 14.02
CA LEU A 4 17.82 -0.80 14.36
C LEU A 4 17.13 0.42 14.97
N ILE A 5 17.87 1.20 15.76
CA ILE A 5 17.38 2.44 16.36
C ILE A 5 17.17 3.50 15.27
N ALA A 6 18.11 3.62 14.33
CA ALA A 6 18.00 4.55 13.20
C ALA A 6 16.76 4.27 12.34
N VAL A 7 16.50 3.00 12.01
CA VAL A 7 15.30 2.59 11.26
C VAL A 7 14.02 2.91 12.05
N GLY A 8 14.00 2.63 13.35
CA GLY A 8 12.86 2.94 14.21
C GLY A 8 12.53 4.44 14.27
N VAL A 9 13.55 5.28 14.39
CA VAL A 9 13.39 6.74 14.45
C VAL A 9 12.89 7.30 13.11
N VAL A 10 13.41 6.83 11.99
CA VAL A 10 12.96 7.28 10.66
C VAL A 10 11.50 6.89 10.42
N PHE A 11 11.12 5.66 10.78
CA PHE A 11 9.73 5.19 10.61
C PHE A 11 8.76 5.95 11.51
N PHE A 12 9.16 6.19 12.77
CA PHE A 12 8.38 6.96 13.72
C PHE A 12 8.21 8.42 13.30
N GLY A 13 9.29 9.04 12.80
CA GLY A 13 9.26 10.40 12.26
C GLY A 13 8.34 10.51 11.04
N ALA A 14 8.46 9.58 10.09
CA ALA A 14 7.59 9.53 8.92
C ALA A 14 6.11 9.36 9.31
N TYR A 15 5.81 8.46 10.26
CA TYR A 15 4.45 8.28 10.78
C TYR A 15 3.89 9.58 11.37
N HIS A 16 4.67 10.28 12.19
CA HIS A 16 4.25 11.53 12.82
C HIS A 16 4.01 12.65 11.80
N ILE A 17 4.87 12.76 10.78
CA ILE A 17 4.70 13.73 9.69
C ILE A 17 3.40 13.43 8.93
N ILE A 18 3.14 12.17 8.58
CA ILE A 18 1.92 11.75 7.88
C ILE A 18 0.68 12.04 8.73
N LYS A 19 0.72 11.73 10.03
CA LYS A 19 -0.39 11.98 10.97
C LYS A 19 -0.71 13.47 11.08
N LEU A 20 0.32 14.31 11.21
CA LEU A 20 0.17 15.77 11.27
C LEU A 20 -0.46 16.32 9.98
N PHE A 21 0.03 15.86 8.83
CA PHE A 21 -0.49 16.30 7.53
C PHE A 21 -1.94 15.83 7.31
N SER A 22 -2.25 14.58 7.65
CA SER A 22 -3.58 13.99 7.50
C SER A 22 -4.61 14.72 8.36
N THR A 23 -4.30 14.97 9.63
CA THR A 23 -5.16 15.73 10.55
C THR A 23 -5.35 17.18 10.12
N HIS A 24 -4.31 17.83 9.60
CA HIS A 24 -4.42 19.21 9.11
C HIS A 24 -5.25 19.30 7.83
N LEU A 25 -5.10 18.35 6.89
CA LEU A 25 -5.92 18.29 5.68
C LEU A 25 -7.39 17.94 6.00
N LEU A 26 -7.64 17.05 6.98
CA LEU A 26 -8.98 16.74 7.47
C LEU A 26 -9.65 17.97 8.07
N LYS A 27 -8.96 18.68 8.98
CA LYS A 27 -9.46 19.93 9.58
C LYS A 27 -9.74 21.00 8.53
N ARG A 28 -8.84 21.18 7.55
CA ARG A 28 -9.02 22.13 6.45
C ARG A 28 -10.23 21.79 5.57
N LYS A 29 -10.48 20.51 5.30
CA LYS A 29 -11.68 20.07 4.56
C LYS A 29 -12.96 20.20 5.39
N LEU A 30 -12.92 19.93 6.69
CA LEU A 30 -14.06 20.05 7.60
C LEU A 30 -14.53 21.50 7.77
N ILE A 31 -13.59 22.45 7.92
CA ILE A 31 -13.91 23.88 8.05
C ILE A 31 -14.53 24.43 6.75
N LYS A 32 -14.08 23.93 5.60
CA LYS A 32 -14.59 24.36 4.29
C LYS A 32 -15.97 23.76 3.94
N ALA A 33 -16.45 22.80 4.72
CA ALA A 33 -17.70 22.07 4.47
C ALA A 33 -18.91 22.60 5.26
N GLU A 34 -18.77 23.66 6.07
CA GLU A 34 -19.86 24.39 6.78
C GLU A 34 -20.96 23.49 7.40
N GLN A 35 -20.57 22.32 7.93
CA GLN A 35 -21.47 21.44 8.67
C GLN A 35 -21.24 21.63 10.17
N TYR A 36 -21.64 22.79 10.68
CA TYR A 36 -21.68 23.07 12.12
C TYR A 36 -22.82 22.33 12.85
N ASP A 37 -23.66 21.56 12.14
CA ASP A 37 -24.86 20.93 12.71
C ASP A 37 -24.70 19.45 13.11
N ARG A 38 -23.51 18.85 12.94
CA ARG A 38 -23.24 17.51 13.47
C ARG A 38 -22.20 17.57 14.57
N VAL A 39 -22.64 18.01 15.75
CA VAL A 39 -21.93 17.90 17.04
C VAL A 39 -21.86 16.42 17.50
N GLY A 40 -21.37 15.55 16.61
CA GLY A 40 -21.09 14.12 16.88
C GLY A 40 -19.66 13.72 16.52
N ILE A 41 -18.85 14.64 15.97
CA ILE A 41 -17.46 14.38 15.55
C ILE A 41 -16.45 14.55 16.70
N LEU A 42 -16.93 14.93 17.89
CA LEU A 42 -16.16 14.95 19.15
C LEU A 42 -16.48 13.76 20.06
N GLU A 43 -17.48 12.92 19.72
CA GLU A 43 -17.57 11.61 20.35
C GLU A 43 -16.44 10.77 19.77
N GLU A 44 -15.57 10.27 20.66
CA GLU A 44 -14.54 9.28 20.34
C GLU A 44 -15.09 8.29 19.31
N PRO A 45 -14.32 7.93 18.25
CA PRO A 45 -14.87 7.12 17.19
C PRO A 45 -15.40 5.84 17.82
N LYS A 46 -16.73 5.74 17.93
CA LYS A 46 -17.40 4.46 18.06
C LYS A 46 -16.78 3.64 16.95
N VAL A 47 -16.24 2.51 17.35
CA VAL A 47 -15.79 1.46 16.46
C VAL A 47 -17.04 0.95 15.76
N GLU A 48 -17.60 1.77 14.86
CA GLU A 48 -18.47 1.31 13.83
C GLU A 48 -17.58 0.38 13.03
N ASN A 49 -17.81 -0.91 13.27
CA ASN A 49 -17.47 -2.00 12.39
C ASN A 49 -18.10 -1.66 11.03
N ASP A 50 -17.49 -0.74 10.32
CA ASP A 50 -17.75 -0.52 8.93
C ASP A 50 -17.23 -1.78 8.25
N GLU A 51 -18.14 -2.73 8.04
CA GLU A 51 -17.87 -3.98 7.33
C GLU A 51 -17.30 -3.72 5.91
N SER A 52 -17.26 -2.47 5.46
CA SER A 52 -16.55 -2.01 4.26
C SER A 52 -15.02 -2.04 4.38
N ASN A 53 -14.45 -1.95 5.60
CA ASN A 53 -13.00 -1.94 5.83
C ASN A 53 -12.48 -3.30 6.33
N ARG A 54 -13.04 -4.41 5.84
CA ARG A 54 -12.71 -5.74 6.37
C ARG A 54 -11.24 -6.13 6.14
N TYR A 55 -10.53 -5.53 5.16
CA TYR A 55 -9.12 -5.85 4.92
C TYR A 55 -8.27 -4.73 4.23
N PRO A 56 -7.98 -3.61 4.90
CA PRO A 56 -7.09 -2.58 4.36
C PRO A 56 -5.64 -3.06 4.20
N SER A 57 -5.24 -4.07 4.98
CA SER A 57 -3.92 -4.73 4.93
C SER A 57 -3.79 -5.76 3.80
N LEU A 58 -4.90 -6.32 3.31
CA LEU A 58 -4.88 -7.40 2.32
C LEU A 58 -4.45 -6.92 0.92
N LYS A 59 -4.68 -5.64 0.59
CA LYS A 59 -4.16 -5.04 -0.66
C LYS A 59 -2.64 -4.97 -0.66
N TRP A 60 -2.05 -4.57 0.47
CA TRP A 60 -0.59 -4.43 0.60
C TRP A 60 0.08 -5.80 0.70
N GLY A 61 -0.54 -6.77 1.39
CA GLY A 61 -0.06 -8.15 1.45
C GLY A 61 -0.01 -8.82 0.07
N LEU A 62 -1.06 -8.65 -0.74
CA LEU A 62 -1.12 -9.25 -2.07
C LEU A 62 -0.11 -8.61 -3.04
N VAL A 63 0.04 -7.29 -3.00
CA VAL A 63 1.05 -6.58 -3.79
C VAL A 63 2.45 -7.00 -3.36
N ALA A 64 2.75 -7.09 -2.06
CA ALA A 64 4.05 -7.54 -1.56
C ALA A 64 4.36 -8.99 -1.98
N LEU A 65 3.37 -9.88 -1.95
CA LEU A 65 3.51 -11.26 -2.44
C LEU A 65 3.91 -11.25 -3.92
N MET A 66 3.16 -10.54 -4.78
CA MET A 66 3.45 -10.52 -6.21
C MET A 66 4.80 -9.87 -6.52
N THR A 67 5.19 -8.81 -5.81
CA THR A 67 6.52 -8.20 -5.93
C THR A 67 7.62 -9.20 -5.56
N GLY A 68 7.46 -9.94 -4.45
CA GLY A 68 8.40 -11.00 -4.05
C GLY A 68 8.52 -12.10 -5.10
N LEU A 69 7.40 -12.49 -5.70
CA LEU A 69 7.36 -13.46 -6.80
C LEU A 69 8.09 -12.94 -8.04
N GLY A 70 7.93 -11.65 -8.36
CA GLY A 70 8.68 -10.98 -9.41
C GLY A 70 10.19 -11.04 -9.19
N PHE A 71 10.67 -10.80 -7.96
CA PHE A 71 12.09 -10.94 -7.62
C PHE A 71 12.61 -12.37 -7.79
N ILE A 72 11.85 -13.38 -7.36
CA ILE A 72 12.22 -14.79 -7.55
C ILE A 72 12.36 -15.12 -9.04
N ILE A 73 11.42 -14.67 -9.89
CA ILE A 73 11.49 -14.89 -11.33
C ILE A 73 12.74 -14.25 -11.93
N ILE A 74 13.05 -13.00 -11.55
CA ILE A 74 14.22 -12.28 -12.03
C ILE A 74 15.51 -13.03 -11.68
N GLU A 75 15.62 -13.52 -10.45
CA GLU A 75 16.80 -14.27 -9.99
C GLU A 75 16.95 -15.61 -10.73
N VAL A 76 15.84 -16.34 -10.90
CA VAL A 76 15.83 -17.61 -11.65
C VAL A 76 16.22 -17.37 -13.11
N MET A 77 15.69 -16.33 -13.76
CA MET A 77 16.10 -15.97 -15.12
C MET A 77 17.59 -15.61 -15.20
N GLY A 78 18.13 -14.97 -14.17
CA GLY A 78 19.55 -14.62 -14.09
C GLY A 78 20.47 -15.84 -14.05
N LEU A 79 19.97 -17.01 -13.59
CA LEU A 79 20.69 -18.28 -13.64
C LEU A 79 20.77 -18.86 -15.06
N PHE A 80 19.73 -18.67 -15.87
CA PHE A 80 19.70 -19.19 -17.24
C PHE A 80 20.37 -18.26 -18.26
N ASN A 81 20.20 -16.94 -18.12
CA ASN A 81 20.73 -15.99 -19.10
C ASN A 81 21.16 -14.68 -18.44
N ARG A 82 22.46 -14.59 -18.14
CA ARG A 82 23.04 -13.51 -17.30
C ARG A 82 23.01 -12.14 -17.98
N ASP A 83 23.23 -12.09 -19.29
CA ASP A 83 23.31 -10.84 -20.05
C ASP A 83 21.95 -10.13 -20.17
N MET A 84 20.85 -10.89 -20.24
CA MET A 84 19.49 -10.33 -20.31
C MET A 84 19.02 -9.72 -18.98
N VAL A 85 19.62 -10.12 -17.86
CA VAL A 85 19.21 -9.69 -16.51
C VAL A 85 20.17 -8.66 -15.90
N ARG A 86 21.47 -8.81 -16.13
CA ARG A 86 22.52 -7.96 -15.52
C ARG A 86 23.24 -7.06 -16.51
N GLY A 87 22.85 -7.08 -17.79
CA GLY A 87 23.38 -6.18 -18.81
C GLY A 87 23.13 -4.72 -18.45
N ARG A 88 24.03 -3.83 -18.88
CA ARG A 88 23.95 -2.38 -18.59
C ARG A 88 22.64 -1.74 -19.08
N ASP A 89 22.08 -2.28 -20.16
CA ASP A 89 20.84 -1.83 -20.78
C ASP A 89 19.66 -2.81 -20.54
N ALA A 90 19.79 -3.70 -19.54
CA ALA A 90 18.79 -4.72 -19.24
C ALA A 90 17.54 -4.10 -18.58
N VAL A 91 16.52 -3.81 -19.39
CA VAL A 91 15.20 -3.34 -18.94
C VAL A 91 14.26 -4.46 -18.49
N LEU A 92 14.63 -5.71 -18.79
CA LEU A 92 13.79 -6.89 -18.59
C LEU A 92 13.42 -7.15 -17.12
N PRO A 93 14.34 -7.02 -16.13
CA PRO A 93 13.99 -7.19 -14.71
C PRO A 93 12.94 -6.18 -14.24
N LEU A 94 13.07 -4.92 -14.68
CA LEU A 94 12.13 -3.86 -14.32
C LEU A 94 10.74 -4.12 -14.91
N GLY A 95 10.70 -4.62 -16.15
CA GLY A 95 9.46 -5.04 -16.81
C GLY A 95 8.74 -6.15 -16.05
N ILE A 96 9.46 -7.21 -15.65
CA ILE A 96 8.90 -8.32 -14.85
C ILE A 96 8.33 -7.79 -13.54
N LEU A 97 9.08 -6.96 -12.82
CA LEU A 97 8.65 -6.39 -11.56
C LEU A 97 7.34 -5.59 -11.71
N MET A 98 7.27 -4.72 -12.71
CA MET A 98 6.09 -3.90 -12.99
C MET A 98 4.86 -4.74 -13.36
N VAL A 99 5.04 -5.79 -14.17
CA VAL A 99 3.96 -6.72 -14.52
C VAL A 99 3.45 -7.45 -13.27
N CYS A 100 4.34 -7.97 -12.43
CA CYS A 100 3.96 -8.64 -11.19
C CYS A 100 3.20 -7.70 -10.24
N ILE A 101 3.68 -6.48 -10.03
CA ILE A 101 3.01 -5.47 -9.18
C ILE A 101 1.61 -5.18 -9.73
N SER A 102 1.49 -4.92 -11.03
CA SER A 102 0.21 -4.67 -11.70
C SER A 102 -0.76 -5.84 -11.52
N LEU A 103 -0.25 -7.07 -11.64
CA LEU A 103 -1.05 -8.28 -11.47
C LEU A 103 -1.55 -8.43 -10.03
N GLY A 104 -0.76 -8.05 -9.02
CA GLY A 104 -1.20 -7.97 -7.62
C GLY A 104 -2.36 -6.99 -7.42
N PHE A 105 -2.30 -5.81 -8.04
CA PHE A 105 -3.42 -4.87 -8.02
C PHE A 105 -4.66 -5.38 -8.76
N LEU A 106 -4.45 -6.06 -9.90
CA LEU A 106 -5.55 -6.59 -10.70
C LEU A 106 -6.28 -7.73 -9.97
N ILE A 107 -5.55 -8.64 -9.33
CA ILE A 107 -6.15 -9.69 -8.49
C ILE A 107 -6.93 -9.04 -7.33
N TYR A 108 -6.37 -8.03 -6.66
CA TYR A 108 -7.09 -7.31 -5.61
C TYR A 108 -8.41 -6.70 -6.13
N PHE A 109 -8.36 -6.07 -7.29
CA PHE A 109 -9.54 -5.51 -7.94
C PHE A 109 -10.59 -6.58 -8.22
N PHE A 110 -10.22 -7.73 -8.79
CA PHE A 110 -11.16 -8.83 -9.04
C PHE A 110 -11.74 -9.41 -7.74
N ILE A 111 -10.93 -9.59 -6.69
CA ILE A 111 -11.41 -10.06 -5.38
C ILE A 111 -12.43 -9.07 -4.79
N MET A 112 -12.17 -7.76 -4.92
CA MET A 112 -13.08 -6.74 -4.39
C MET A 112 -14.37 -6.65 -5.23
N ASN A 113 -14.25 -6.64 -6.55
CA ASN A 113 -15.38 -6.47 -7.46
C ASN A 113 -16.25 -7.75 -7.54
N GLY A 114 -15.64 -8.94 -7.43
CA GLY A 114 -16.37 -10.21 -7.35
C GLY A 114 -17.19 -10.37 -6.06
N LYS A 115 -16.80 -9.69 -4.97
CA LYS A 115 -17.61 -9.61 -3.75
C LYS A 115 -18.79 -8.65 -3.87
N ALA A 116 -18.69 -7.62 -4.70
CA ALA A 116 -19.76 -6.66 -4.94
C ALA A 116 -20.95 -7.24 -5.73
N VAL A 117 -20.70 -8.23 -6.59
CA VAL A 117 -21.75 -8.88 -7.42
C VAL A 117 -22.56 -9.95 -6.66
N LYS A 118 -22.08 -10.39 -5.48
CA LYS A 118 -22.76 -11.39 -4.64
C LYS A 118 -23.64 -10.79 -3.53
N LYS A 119 -23.82 -9.47 -3.48
CA LYS A 119 -24.70 -8.79 -2.53
C LYS A 119 -25.97 -8.34 -3.23
#